data_AF-A0A846S5C1-F1
#
_entry.id   AF-A0A846S5C1-F1
#
_cell.length_a   1.000
_cell.length_b   1.000
_cell.length_c   1.000
_cell.angle_alpha   90.00
_cell.angle_beta   90.00
_cell.angle_gamma   90.00
#
_symmetry.space_group_name_H-M   'P 1'
#
loop_
_entity.id
_entity.type
_entity.pdbx_description
1 polymer ?
#
loop_
_entity_poly.entity_id
_entity_poly.type
_entity_poly.pdbx_seq_one_letter_code
_entity_poly.pdbx_strand_id
1 'polypeptide(L)'
;MRAGAEWFSGTVRTLAEAQHPILTSFTRETIEEFPDFDEDDAESLDFRQFAHRHELEMSLDATLAFDVTTILAIADEVGNNLGRQQSKDMIRMISDNATAAGNVVTIDPTNPVEQYIAGLAKVDIEFDEDGNHNMQIIASKEFLQQLSDNPPTPEQQERIDAIFALKKEEQDARRRNRRLP
;
A
#
# COMPACT_ATOMS: atom_id res chain seq x y z
N MET A 1 -26.48 -20.54 -8.26
CA MET A 1 -26.09 -19.15 -8.59
C MET A 1 -25.09 -18.56 -7.60
N ARG A 2 -25.26 -18.72 -6.28
CA ARG A 2 -24.35 -18.20 -5.25
C ARG A 2 -22.85 -18.56 -5.46
N ALA A 3 -22.55 -19.83 -5.70
CA ALA A 3 -21.16 -20.29 -5.92
C ALA A 3 -20.47 -19.64 -7.14
N GLY A 4 -21.22 -19.31 -8.20
CA GLY A 4 -20.66 -18.65 -9.38
C GLY A 4 -20.32 -17.18 -9.13
N ALA A 5 -21.18 -16.48 -8.37
CA ALA A 5 -20.92 -15.10 -7.98
C ALA A 5 -19.74 -15.01 -6.99
N GLU A 6 -19.65 -15.94 -6.04
CA GLU A 6 -18.52 -16.03 -5.10
C GLU A 6 -17.20 -16.32 -5.83
N TRP A 7 -17.20 -17.27 -6.78
CA TRP A 7 -16.05 -17.55 -7.62
C TRP A 7 -15.61 -16.33 -8.45
N PHE A 8 -16.57 -15.65 -9.09
CA PHE A 8 -16.26 -14.47 -9.92
C PHE A 8 -15.70 -13.33 -9.08
N SER A 9 -16.31 -13.03 -7.93
CA SER A 9 -15.83 -12.01 -7.00
C SER A 9 -14.43 -12.33 -6.48
N GLY A 10 -14.18 -13.59 -6.08
CA GLY A 10 -12.85 -14.04 -5.64
C GLY A 10 -11.81 -13.94 -6.75
N THR A 11 -12.17 -14.27 -7.99
CA THR A 11 -11.30 -14.18 -9.16
C THR A 11 -10.94 -12.73 -9.48
N VAL A 12 -11.93 -11.85 -9.60
CA VAL A 12 -11.74 -10.40 -9.82
C VAL A 12 -10.81 -9.82 -8.76
N ARG A 13 -11.00 -10.18 -7.49
CA ARG A 13 -10.15 -9.73 -6.39
C ARG A 13 -8.71 -10.21 -6.55
N THR A 14 -8.53 -11.50 -6.81
CA THR A 14 -7.20 -12.10 -7.00
C THR A 14 -6.46 -11.43 -8.16
N LEU A 15 -7.17 -11.15 -9.26
CA LEU A 15 -6.62 -10.43 -10.42
C LEU A 15 -6.27 -8.98 -10.08
N ALA A 16 -7.13 -8.27 -9.33
CA ALA A 16 -6.85 -6.92 -8.88
C ALA A 16 -5.56 -6.85 -8.04
N GLU A 17 -5.37 -7.78 -7.10
CA GLU A 17 -4.16 -7.86 -6.26
C GLU A 17 -2.92 -8.24 -7.06
N ALA A 18 -3.03 -9.20 -7.98
CA ALA A 18 -1.92 -9.60 -8.84
C ALA A 18 -1.46 -8.47 -9.76
N GLN A 19 -2.39 -7.65 -10.27
CA GLN A 19 -2.08 -6.54 -11.17
C GLN A 19 -1.70 -5.25 -10.43
N HIS A 20 -2.17 -5.08 -9.19
CA HIS A 20 -1.91 -3.92 -8.34
C HIS A 20 -1.33 -4.35 -6.99
N PRO A 21 -0.02 -4.66 -6.92
CA PRO A 21 0.60 -5.27 -5.73
C PRO A 21 0.47 -4.45 -4.45
N ILE A 22 0.30 -3.13 -4.56
CA ILE A 22 0.07 -2.26 -3.40
C ILE A 22 -1.14 -2.73 -2.56
N LEU A 23 -2.13 -3.36 -3.17
CA LEU A 23 -3.30 -3.88 -2.46
C LEU A 23 -2.96 -5.03 -1.52
N THR A 24 -1.85 -5.73 -1.74
CA THR A 24 -1.38 -6.82 -0.87
C THR A 24 -0.64 -6.30 0.37
N SER A 25 -0.22 -5.04 0.37
CA SER A 25 0.49 -4.43 1.50
C SER A 25 -0.41 -4.07 2.67
N PHE A 26 -1.74 -4.17 2.52
CA PHE A 26 -2.72 -3.75 3.50
C PHE A 26 -3.59 -4.92 3.94
N THR A 27 -3.88 -4.97 5.24
CA THR A 27 -4.78 -5.98 5.79
C THR A 27 -6.21 -5.67 5.37
N ARG A 28 -6.94 -6.71 4.98
CA ARG A 28 -8.37 -6.63 4.69
C ARG A 28 -9.11 -7.43 5.73
N GLU A 29 -10.01 -6.75 6.40
CA GLU A 29 -11.00 -7.34 7.29
C GLU A 29 -12.37 -7.02 6.70
N THR A 30 -13.24 -8.04 6.67
CA THR A 30 -14.65 -7.84 6.36
C THR A 30 -15.32 -7.13 7.54
N ILE A 31 -16.43 -6.43 7.29
CA ILE A 31 -17.17 -5.73 8.35
C ILE A 31 -17.58 -6.69 9.49
N GLU A 32 -17.75 -7.98 9.19
CA GLU A 32 -18.07 -9.04 10.16
C GLU A 32 -16.86 -9.45 11.03
N GLU A 33 -15.63 -9.15 10.59
CA GLU A 33 -14.38 -9.43 11.29
C GLU A 33 -13.91 -8.25 12.16
N PHE A 34 -14.52 -7.08 11.97
CA PHE A 34 -14.29 -5.94 12.85
C PHE A 34 -14.95 -6.19 14.21
N PRO A 35 -14.27 -5.89 15.34
CA PRO A 35 -14.92 -5.93 16.65
C PRO A 35 -16.15 -5.02 16.66
N ASP A 36 -17.21 -5.43 17.36
CA ASP A 36 -18.36 -4.55 17.62
C ASP A 36 -17.83 -3.30 18.32
N PHE A 37 -17.73 -2.19 17.60
CA PHE A 37 -17.30 -0.92 18.16
C PHE A 37 -18.44 -0.37 19.02
N ASP A 38 -18.19 -0.15 20.31
CA ASP A 38 -19.08 0.65 21.14
C ASP A 38 -19.12 2.09 20.58
N GLU A 39 -20.25 2.80 20.72
CA GLU A 39 -20.46 4.15 20.16
C GLU A 39 -19.34 5.15 20.55
N ASP A 40 -18.66 4.92 21.68
CA ASP A 40 -17.55 5.75 22.15
C ASP A 40 -16.21 5.49 21.42
N ASP A 41 -15.97 4.29 20.86
CA ASP A 41 -14.73 3.96 20.13
C ASP A 41 -14.77 4.45 18.68
N ALA A 42 -15.98 4.57 18.12
CA ALA A 42 -16.22 5.02 16.75
C ALA A 42 -15.83 6.50 16.52
N GLU A 43 -15.82 7.34 17.55
CA GLU A 43 -15.36 8.74 17.44
C GLU A 43 -13.85 8.88 17.18
N SER A 44 -13.06 7.83 17.44
CA SER A 44 -11.59 7.87 17.30
C SER A 44 -11.06 7.38 15.94
N LEU A 45 -11.88 6.66 15.17
CA LEU A 45 -11.48 6.08 13.89
C LEU A 45 -12.05 6.91 12.74
N ASP A 46 -11.17 7.63 12.04
CA ASP A 46 -11.54 8.38 10.83
C ASP A 46 -11.79 7.40 9.67
N PHE A 47 -12.97 6.79 9.66
CA PHE A 47 -13.38 5.80 8.66
C PHE A 47 -13.78 6.51 7.36
N ARG A 48 -13.08 6.19 6.27
CA ARG A 48 -13.41 6.71 4.95
C ARG A 48 -13.97 5.61 4.05
N GLN A 49 -15.24 5.76 3.69
CA GLN A 49 -15.88 4.85 2.75
C GLN A 49 -15.57 5.24 1.30
N PHE A 50 -15.12 4.26 0.52
CA PHE A 50 -15.00 4.37 -0.94
C PHE A 50 -16.05 3.48 -1.61
N ALA A 51 -16.80 4.05 -2.56
CA ALA A 51 -17.82 3.32 -3.31
C ALA A 51 -17.31 3.06 -4.73
N HIS A 52 -17.15 1.78 -5.08
CA HIS A 52 -16.78 1.35 -6.43
C HIS A 52 -18.00 0.79 -7.15
N ARG A 53 -18.25 1.26 -8.38
CA ARG A 53 -19.29 0.75 -9.26
C ARG A 53 -18.67 0.32 -10.58
N HIS A 54 -19.07 -0.85 -11.05
CA HIS A 54 -18.67 -1.40 -12.34
C HIS A 54 -19.93 -1.71 -13.14
N GLU A 55 -19.95 -1.25 -14.39
CA GLU A 55 -20.98 -1.62 -15.37
C GLU A 55 -20.33 -2.61 -16.34
N LEU A 56 -21.01 -3.74 -16.55
CA LEU A 56 -20.52 -4.82 -17.38
C LEU A 56 -21.52 -5.09 -18.49
N GLU A 57 -21.02 -5.15 -19.71
CA GLU A 57 -21.79 -5.58 -20.87
C GLU A 57 -21.31 -6.97 -21.26
N MET A 58 -22.25 -7.93 -21.29
CA MET A 58 -21.97 -9.29 -21.71
C MET A 58 -22.97 -9.69 -22.80
N SER A 59 -22.46 -10.28 -23.88
CA SER A 59 -23.31 -10.83 -24.92
C SER A 59 -24.12 -12.02 -24.40
N LEU A 60 -25.43 -12.02 -24.69
CA LEU A 60 -26.31 -13.14 -24.36
C LEU A 60 -25.83 -14.43 -25.04
N ASP A 61 -25.33 -14.34 -26.28
CA ASP A 61 -24.83 -15.49 -27.03
C ASP A 61 -23.57 -16.08 -26.38
N ALA A 62 -22.65 -15.22 -25.91
CA ALA A 62 -21.46 -15.66 -25.17
C ALA A 62 -21.83 -16.33 -23.84
N THR A 63 -22.88 -15.85 -23.19
CA THR A 63 -23.42 -16.43 -21.94
C THR A 63 -24.02 -17.80 -22.19
N LEU A 64 -24.84 -17.93 -23.25
CA LEU A 64 -25.51 -19.19 -23.60
C LEU A 64 -24.53 -20.24 -24.13
N ALA A 65 -23.49 -19.81 -24.84
CA ALA A 65 -22.41 -20.68 -25.33
C ALA A 65 -21.43 -21.10 -24.22
N PHE A 66 -21.55 -20.53 -23.02
CA PHE A 66 -20.61 -20.72 -21.91
C PHE A 66 -19.17 -20.46 -22.35
N ASP A 67 -18.96 -19.36 -23.08
CA ASP A 67 -17.63 -18.98 -23.54
C ASP A 67 -16.79 -18.50 -22.35
N VAL A 68 -16.00 -19.45 -21.83
CA VAL A 68 -15.09 -19.23 -20.71
C VAL A 68 -14.08 -18.12 -21.03
N THR A 69 -13.70 -17.95 -22.31
CA THR A 69 -12.74 -16.91 -22.72
C THR A 69 -13.31 -15.52 -22.47
N THR A 70 -14.56 -15.31 -22.87
CA THR A 70 -15.27 -14.03 -22.65
C THR A 70 -15.42 -13.75 -21.15
N ILE A 71 -15.81 -14.76 -20.36
CA ILE A 71 -15.97 -14.61 -18.90
C ILE A 71 -14.65 -14.23 -18.22
N LEU A 72 -13.55 -14.87 -18.61
CA LEU A 72 -12.22 -14.57 -18.06
C LEU A 72 -11.73 -13.18 -18.48
N ALA A 73 -11.97 -12.77 -19.73
CA ALA A 73 -11.62 -11.42 -20.19
C ALA A 73 -12.38 -10.33 -19.41
N ILE A 74 -13.67 -10.54 -19.15
CA ILE A 74 -14.47 -9.66 -18.31
C ILE A 74 -13.91 -9.63 -16.88
N ALA A 75 -13.57 -10.79 -16.30
CA ALA A 75 -13.01 -10.84 -14.95
C ALA A 75 -11.66 -10.09 -14.85
N ASP A 76 -10.81 -10.21 -15.87
CA ASP A 76 -9.53 -9.48 -15.97
C ASP A 76 -9.74 -7.96 -16.06
N GLU A 77 -10.66 -7.51 -16.91
CA GLU A 77 -10.98 -6.09 -17.05
C GLU A 77 -11.53 -5.50 -15.75
N VAL A 78 -12.47 -6.20 -15.10
CA VAL A 78 -13.04 -5.78 -13.81
C VAL A 78 -11.95 -5.76 -12.74
N GLY A 79 -11.12 -6.79 -12.66
CA GLY A 79 -10.00 -6.87 -11.72
C GLY A 79 -9.06 -5.68 -11.88
N ASN A 80 -8.69 -5.35 -13.11
CA ASN A 80 -7.82 -4.21 -13.40
C ASN A 80 -8.46 -2.87 -13.00
N ASN A 81 -9.72 -2.69 -13.35
CA ASN A 81 -10.44 -1.46 -13.06
C ASN A 81 -10.63 -1.26 -11.54
N LEU A 82 -11.09 -2.31 -10.85
CA LEU A 82 -11.23 -2.31 -9.40
C LEU A 82 -9.89 -2.04 -8.72
N GLY A 83 -8.84 -2.75 -9.12
CA GLY A 83 -7.52 -2.60 -8.53
C GLY A 83 -6.94 -1.20 -8.73
N ARG A 84 -7.16 -0.58 -9.90
CA ARG A 84 -6.77 0.81 -10.17
C ARG A 84 -7.51 1.80 -9.28
N GLN A 85 -8.83 1.64 -9.12
CA GLN A 85 -9.63 2.52 -8.27
C GLN A 85 -9.18 2.40 -6.81
N GLN A 86 -9.09 1.18 -6.28
CA GLN A 86 -8.67 0.92 -4.90
C GLN A 86 -7.27 1.45 -4.62
N SER A 87 -6.31 1.22 -5.52
CA SER A 87 -4.94 1.71 -5.36
C SER A 87 -4.89 3.23 -5.33
N LYS A 88 -5.66 3.89 -6.21
CA LYS A 88 -5.74 5.35 -6.24
C LYS A 88 -6.34 5.93 -4.97
N ASP A 89 -7.43 5.34 -4.49
CA ASP A 89 -8.11 5.79 -3.28
C ASP A 89 -7.24 5.60 -2.03
N MET A 90 -6.51 4.48 -1.96
CA MET A 90 -5.57 4.22 -0.89
C MET A 90 -4.37 5.17 -0.89
N ILE A 91 -3.74 5.39 -2.05
CA ILE A 91 -2.65 6.38 -2.18
C ILE A 91 -3.15 7.77 -1.80
N ARG A 92 -4.37 8.14 -2.22
CA ARG A 92 -4.97 9.42 -1.85
C ARG A 92 -5.17 9.53 -0.35
N MET A 93 -5.72 8.51 0.30
CA MET A 93 -5.91 8.49 1.75
C MET A 93 -4.59 8.64 2.50
N ILE A 94 -3.55 7.89 2.10
CA ILE A 94 -2.20 8.00 2.68
C ILE A 94 -1.65 9.43 2.49
N SER A 95 -1.81 10.01 1.30
CA SER A 95 -1.33 11.36 0.99
C SER A 95 -2.07 12.43 1.78
N ASP A 96 -3.39 12.31 1.92
CA ASP A 96 -4.23 13.24 2.68
C ASP A 96 -3.79 13.21 4.16
N ASN A 97 -3.60 12.02 4.74
CA ASN A 97 -3.15 11.84 6.12
C ASN A 97 -1.71 12.32 6.34
N ALA A 98 -0.79 12.02 5.42
CA ALA A 98 0.57 12.53 5.48
C ALA A 98 0.60 14.07 5.41
N THR A 99 -0.25 14.68 4.59
CA THR A 99 -0.37 16.14 4.49
C THR A 99 -0.93 16.74 5.77
N ALA A 100 -1.99 16.15 6.33
CA ALA A 100 -2.61 16.61 7.57
C ALA A 100 -1.65 16.53 8.76
N ALA A 101 -0.83 15.48 8.84
CA ALA A 101 0.20 15.31 9.86
C ALA A 101 1.44 16.19 9.65
N GLY A 102 1.56 16.90 8.52
CA GLY A 102 2.76 17.64 8.15
C GLY A 102 3.94 16.76 7.72
N ASN A 103 3.70 15.48 7.44
CA ASN A 103 4.67 14.50 6.96
C ASN A 103 4.90 14.61 5.44
N VAL A 104 5.15 15.83 4.98
CA VAL A 104 5.45 16.12 3.57
C VAL A 104 6.89 16.59 3.44
N VAL A 105 7.56 16.12 2.39
CA VAL A 105 8.91 16.56 2.01
C VAL A 105 8.84 17.06 0.58
N THR A 106 9.34 18.28 0.34
CA THR A 106 9.43 18.83 -1.01
C THR A 106 10.64 18.23 -1.71
N ILE A 107 10.39 17.47 -2.77
CA ILE A 107 11.46 16.85 -3.57
C ILE A 107 12.05 17.88 -4.52
N ASP A 108 13.33 18.17 -4.36
CA ASP A 108 14.15 18.83 -5.37
C ASP A 108 14.62 17.79 -6.40
N PRO A 109 14.19 17.89 -7.67
CA PRO A 109 14.56 16.93 -8.71
C PRO A 109 16.05 16.97 -9.08
N THR A 110 16.80 17.99 -8.67
CA THR A 110 18.24 18.09 -8.93
C THR A 110 19.09 17.26 -7.98
N ASN A 111 18.53 16.84 -6.84
CA ASN A 111 19.24 16.02 -5.86
C ASN A 111 18.35 14.93 -5.26
N PRO A 112 18.00 13.90 -6.05
CA PRO A 112 17.06 12.86 -5.62
C PRO A 112 17.54 12.05 -4.42
N VAL A 113 18.86 11.84 -4.28
CA VAL A 113 19.45 11.07 -3.16
C VAL A 113 19.34 11.83 -1.84
N GLU A 114 19.63 13.12 -1.82
CA GLU A 114 19.46 13.92 -0.58
C GLU A 114 18.00 13.94 -0.12
N GLN A 115 17.06 13.95 -1.06
CA GLN A 115 15.64 13.89 -0.75
C GLN A 115 15.23 12.54 -0.20
N TYR A 116 15.78 11.45 -0.75
CA TYR A 116 15.62 10.11 -0.21
C TYR A 116 16.14 10.03 1.24
N ILE A 117 17.35 10.55 1.51
CA ILE A 117 17.93 10.62 2.86
C ILE A 117 17.04 11.43 3.82
N ALA A 118 16.55 12.58 3.38
CA ALA A 118 15.65 13.42 4.18
C ALA A 118 14.32 12.71 4.49
N GLY A 119 13.79 11.94 3.54
CA GLY A 119 12.62 11.09 3.73
C GLY A 119 12.88 10.00 4.77
N LEU A 120 13.98 9.25 4.62
CA LEU A 120 14.39 8.21 5.56
C LEU A 120 14.53 8.72 6.99
N ALA A 121 15.04 9.93 7.19
CA ALA A 121 15.18 10.51 8.51
C ALA A 121 13.82 10.69 9.22
N LYS A 122 12.75 11.01 8.48
CA LYS A 122 11.42 11.30 9.04
C LYS A 122 10.54 10.08 9.27
N VAL A 123 10.72 9.00 8.52
CA VAL A 123 9.89 7.79 8.65
C VAL A 123 10.30 6.99 9.88
N ASP A 124 9.34 6.41 10.60
CA ASP A 124 9.66 5.39 11.59
C ASP A 124 9.96 4.07 10.86
N ILE A 125 11.01 3.38 11.28
CA ILE A 125 11.47 2.15 10.62
C ILE A 125 11.51 1.05 11.67
N GLU A 126 10.71 0.01 11.45
CA GLU A 126 10.72 -1.17 12.30
C GLU A 126 11.75 -2.18 11.81
N PHE A 127 12.52 -2.71 12.76
CA PHE A 127 13.47 -3.79 12.52
C PHE A 127 13.00 -5.09 13.19
N ASP A 128 13.29 -6.20 12.52
CA ASP A 128 13.13 -7.56 13.03
C ASP A 128 14.30 -7.96 13.97
N GLU A 129 14.28 -9.20 14.48
CA GLU A 129 15.32 -9.70 15.40
C GLU A 129 16.68 -9.86 14.73
N ASP A 130 16.71 -10.10 13.42
CA ASP A 130 17.92 -10.22 12.61
C ASP A 130 18.48 -8.84 12.19
N GLY A 131 17.71 -7.78 12.41
CA GLY A 131 18.06 -6.40 12.09
C GLY A 131 17.70 -5.96 10.68
N ASN A 132 16.87 -6.72 9.96
CA ASN A 132 16.32 -6.29 8.68
C ASN A 132 15.08 -5.42 8.93
N HIS A 133 14.83 -4.48 8.02
CA HIS A 133 13.61 -3.68 8.04
C HIS A 133 12.63 -4.15 6.97
N ASN A 134 11.33 -4.03 7.25
CA ASN A 134 10.25 -4.33 6.30
C ASN A 134 9.76 -3.07 5.56
N MET A 135 10.54 -1.99 5.57
CA MET A 135 10.17 -0.71 4.96
C MET A 135 9.77 -0.89 3.49
N GLN A 136 8.56 -0.45 3.15
CA GLN A 136 8.06 -0.37 1.79
C GLN A 136 8.00 1.08 1.35
N ILE A 137 8.50 1.37 0.15
CA ILE A 137 8.50 2.71 -0.42
C ILE A 137 7.68 2.68 -1.70
N ILE A 138 6.66 3.53 -1.75
CA ILE A 138 5.87 3.77 -2.95
C ILE A 138 6.48 5.00 -3.64
N ALA A 139 7.05 4.79 -4.82
CA ALA A 139 7.68 5.84 -5.61
C ALA A 139 7.18 5.81 -7.05
N SER A 140 7.18 6.98 -7.69
CA SER A 140 6.91 7.05 -9.13
C SER A 140 8.08 6.42 -9.90
N LYS A 141 7.80 5.95 -11.13
CA LYS A 141 8.84 5.39 -12.00
C LYS A 141 9.94 6.40 -12.28
N GLU A 142 9.58 7.66 -12.43
CA GLU A 142 10.51 8.76 -12.67
C GLU A 142 11.46 8.96 -11.49
N PHE A 143 10.95 8.93 -10.26
CA PHE A 143 11.81 9.08 -9.07
C PHE A 143 12.73 7.86 -8.88
N LEU A 144 12.22 6.64 -9.12
CA LEU A 144 13.05 5.44 -9.10
C LEU A 144 14.16 5.48 -10.16
N GLN A 145 13.84 5.95 -11.37
CA GLN A 145 14.83 6.13 -12.43
C GLN A 145 15.88 7.16 -12.02
N GLN A 146 15.48 8.28 -11.43
CA GLN A 146 16.40 9.31 -10.92
C GLN A 146 17.35 8.77 -9.85
N LEU A 147 16.88 7.94 -8.92
CA LEU A 147 17.74 7.29 -7.92
C LEU A 147 18.68 6.26 -8.55
N SER A 148 18.22 5.51 -9.56
CA SER A 148 19.06 4.56 -10.29
C SER A 148 20.16 5.26 -11.08
N ASP A 149 19.86 6.39 -11.71
CA ASP A 149 20.80 7.16 -12.53
C ASP A 149 21.80 7.96 -11.68
N ASN A 150 21.44 8.25 -10.43
CA ASN A 150 22.26 8.99 -9.47
C ASN A 150 22.46 8.15 -8.21
N PRO A 151 23.34 7.12 -8.25
CA PRO A 151 23.61 6.30 -7.08
C PRO A 151 24.20 7.15 -5.95
N PRO A 152 23.97 6.78 -4.67
CA PRO A 152 24.53 7.51 -3.54
C PRO A 152 26.06 7.61 -3.61
N THR A 153 26.59 8.79 -3.32
CA THR A 153 28.03 8.94 -3.05
C THR A 153 28.42 8.18 -1.78
N PRO A 154 29.71 7.89 -1.54
CA PRO A 154 30.14 7.23 -0.30
C PRO A 154 29.70 7.98 0.96
N GLU A 155 29.80 9.31 0.98
CA GLU A 155 29.35 10.14 2.11
C GLU A 155 27.83 10.07 2.31
N GLN A 156 27.06 10.00 1.21
CA GLN A 156 25.61 9.82 1.26
C GLN A 156 25.23 8.43 1.77
N GLN A 157 25.97 7.39 1.36
CA GLN A 157 25.77 6.04 1.85
C GLN A 157 26.05 5.94 3.35
N GLU A 158 27.14 6.53 3.84
CA GLU A 158 27.44 6.59 5.27
C GLU A 158 26.32 7.29 6.06
N ARG A 159 25.72 8.34 5.50
CA ARG A 159 24.57 9.01 6.12
C ARG A 159 23.32 8.14 6.15
N ILE A 160 23.05 7.39 5.08
CA ILE A 160 21.94 6.42 5.04
C ILE A 160 22.15 5.36 6.12
N ASP A 161 23.35 4.78 6.19
CA ASP A 161 23.68 3.72 7.15
C ASP A 161 23.60 4.23 8.60
N ALA A 162 24.05 5.47 8.84
CA ALA A 162 23.94 6.12 10.15
C ALA A 162 22.47 6.34 10.58
N ILE A 163 21.58 6.68 9.65
CA ILE A 163 20.14 6.80 9.94
C ILE A 163 19.56 5.46 10.35
N PHE A 164 19.88 4.37 9.63
CA PHE A 164 19.41 3.03 9.99
C PHE A 164 19.95 2.57 11.35
N ALA A 165 21.24 2.80 11.61
CA ALA A 165 21.86 2.45 12.89
C ALA A 165 21.20 3.18 14.07
N LEU A 166 20.94 4.49 13.92
CA LEU A 166 20.28 5.30 14.94
C LEU A 166 18.86 4.80 15.22
N LYS A 167 18.05 4.56 14.18
CA LYS A 167 16.67 4.08 14.35
C LYS A 167 16.61 2.70 15.00
N LYS A 168 17.55 1.81 14.66
CA LYS A 168 17.66 0.51 15.30
C LYS A 168 17.98 0.65 16.80
N GLU A 169 18.93 1.52 17.15
CA GLU A 169 19.27 1.80 18.56
C GLU A 169 18.06 2.38 19.33
N GLU A 170 17.33 3.33 18.72
CA GLU A 170 16.12 3.90 19.30
C GLU A 170 15.06 2.83 19.57
N GLN A 171 14.82 1.92 18.61
CA GLN A 171 13.88 0.82 18.77
C GLN A 171 14.31 -0.14 19.89
N ASP A 172 15.60 -0.50 19.95
CA ASP A 172 16.16 -1.34 20.99
C ASP A 172 16.00 -0.70 22.37
N ALA A 173 16.25 0.60 22.49
CA ALA A 173 16.05 1.35 23.72
C ALA A 173 14.58 1.35 24.17
N ARG A 174 13.64 1.58 23.24
CA ARG A 174 12.19 1.49 23.49
C ARG A 174 11.80 0.09 23.98
N ARG A 175 12.31 -0.98 23.36
CA ARG A 175 12.05 -2.38 23.74
C ARG A 175 12.62 -2.73 25.12
N ARG A 176 13.81 -2.24 25.46
CA ARG A 176 14.41 -2.46 26.80
C ARG A 176 13.60 -1.80 27.89
N ASN A 177 13.14 -0.57 27.69
CA ASN A 177 12.31 0.14 28.67
C ASN A 177 10.96 -0.54 28.90
N ARG A 178 10.38 -1.17 27.88
CA ARG A 178 9.10 -1.90 27.98
C ARG A 178 9.21 -3.26 28.70
N ARG A 179 10.43 -3.80 28.86
CA ARG A 179 10.70 -5.07 29.55
C ARG A 179 11.06 -4.91 31.04
N LEU A 180 11.13 -3.67 31.53
CA LEU A 180 11.31 -3.41 32.95
C LEU A 180 9.93 -3.44 33.64
N PRO A 181 9.72 -4.35 34.62
CA PRO A 181 8.45 -4.52 35.34
C PRO A 181 8.15 -3.36 36.30
#